data_AF-A0A1G0GGN5-F1
#
_entry.id   AF-A0A1G0GGN5-F1
#
_cell.length_a   1.000
_cell.length_b   1.000
_cell.length_c   1.000
_cell.angle_alpha   90.00
_cell.angle_beta   90.00
_cell.angle_gamma   90.00
#
_symmetry.space_group_name_H-M   'P 1'
#
loop_
_entity.id
_entity.type
_entity.pdbx_description
1 polymer ?
#
loop_
_entity_poly.entity_id
_entity_poly.type
_entity_poly.pdbx_seq_one_letter_code
_entity_poly.pdbx_strand_id
1 'polypeptide(L)'
;MDFSQKKKLFSEIPYAILAVIVIFFLYSHAPNTDYDTPSYVNFYLSRPPIYPLFIWSFKWAGQYQFLLVVWAQSIITFLSLLYARFWLKKYLRIADFLIFIVLLFVLITICLHSQMWYVESEGLSFPLFIFTFFLLIRCFQKLALKNIFYLSLCVAALMLIRVQFYYFYGIFILLITWHARRKVSLDK
;
A
#
# COMPACT_ATOMS: atom_id res chain seq x y z
N MET A 1 33.63 13.94 -4.77
CA MET A 1 32.40 13.34 -4.22
C MET A 1 32.77 12.55 -2.99
N ASP A 2 32.31 13.01 -1.83
CA ASP A 2 32.70 12.50 -0.51
C ASP A 2 32.31 11.02 -0.32
N PHE A 3 33.07 10.26 0.46
CA PHE A 3 32.89 8.80 0.63
C PHE A 3 31.50 8.47 1.20
N SER A 4 30.97 9.36 2.06
CA SER A 4 29.61 9.32 2.59
C SER A 4 28.54 9.44 1.50
N GLN A 5 28.75 10.34 0.52
CA GLN A 5 27.83 10.53 -0.60
C GLN A 5 27.82 9.34 -1.55
N LYS A 6 28.99 8.72 -1.81
CA LYS A 6 29.07 7.50 -2.63
C LYS A 6 28.30 6.35 -1.98
N LYS A 7 28.49 6.11 -0.67
CA LYS A 7 27.80 5.04 0.05
C LYS A 7 26.28 5.23 0.05
N LYS A 8 25.81 6.47 0.23
CA LYS A 8 24.39 6.81 0.11
C LYS A 8 23.86 6.52 -1.28
N LEU A 9 24.55 6.97 -2.33
CA LEU A 9 24.15 6.71 -3.72
C LEU A 9 24.03 5.21 -4.01
N PHE A 10 25.03 4.40 -3.65
CA PHE A 10 24.98 2.95 -3.84
C PHE A 10 23.82 2.27 -3.11
N SER A 11 23.39 2.82 -1.96
CA SER A 11 22.22 2.30 -1.24
C SER A 11 20.86 2.68 -1.86
N GLU A 12 20.82 3.67 -2.75
CA GLU A 12 19.59 4.12 -3.43
C GLU A 12 19.41 3.47 -4.81
N ILE A 13 20.50 3.07 -5.49
CA ILE A 13 20.46 2.46 -6.83
C ILE A 13 19.45 1.30 -6.95
N PRO A 14 19.39 0.32 -6.02
CA PRO A 14 18.44 -0.79 -6.14
C PRO A 14 16.98 -0.33 -6.16
N TYR A 15 16.64 0.77 -5.48
CA TYR A 15 15.28 1.29 -5.41
C TYR A 15 14.94 2.15 -6.64
N ALA A 16 15.95 2.77 -7.27
CA ALA A 16 15.79 3.36 -8.60
C ALA A 16 15.46 2.28 -9.66
N ILE A 17 16.06 1.08 -9.55
CA ILE A 17 15.72 -0.05 -10.43
C ILE A 17 14.24 -0.43 -10.25
N LEU A 18 13.72 -0.49 -9.02
CA LEU A 18 12.30 -0.75 -8.78
C LEU A 18 11.39 0.30 -9.44
N ALA A 19 11.77 1.58 -9.38
CA ALA A 19 11.04 2.64 -10.07
C ALA A 19 11.04 2.45 -11.59
N VAL A 20 12.20 2.11 -12.17
CA VAL A 20 12.33 1.82 -13.60
C VAL A 20 11.47 0.63 -14.00
N ILE A 21 11.39 -0.42 -13.19
CA ILE A 21 10.51 -1.58 -13.44
C ILE A 21 9.05 -1.14 -13.49
N VAL A 22 8.58 -0.34 -12.52
CA VAL A 22 7.20 0.19 -12.52
C VAL A 22 6.94 1.01 -13.78
N ILE A 23 7.83 1.95 -14.10
CA ILE A 23 7.69 2.81 -15.29
C ILE A 23 7.63 1.96 -16.56
N PHE A 24 8.59 1.04 -16.74
CA PHE A 24 8.64 0.17 -17.91
C PHE A 24 7.38 -0.71 -18.02
N PHE A 25 6.89 -1.24 -16.89
CA PHE A 25 5.66 -2.03 -16.86
C PHE A 25 4.43 -1.22 -17.30
N LEU A 26 4.28 0.01 -16.79
CA LEU A 26 3.18 0.89 -17.17
C LEU A 26 3.25 1.39 -18.61
N TYR A 27 4.45 1.60 -19.16
CA TYR A 27 4.61 1.97 -20.56
C TYR A 27 4.34 0.80 -21.52
N SER A 28 4.50 -0.44 -21.07
CA SER A 28 4.26 -1.64 -21.88
C SER A 28 2.82 -2.15 -21.83
N HIS A 29 1.97 -1.61 -20.95
CA HIS A 29 0.59 -2.07 -20.76
C HIS A 29 -0.39 -0.89 -20.82
N ALA A 30 -1.40 -0.99 -21.69
CA ALA A 30 -2.54 -0.07 -21.67
C ALA A 30 -3.45 -0.40 -20.47
N PRO A 31 -4.13 0.57 -19.84
CA PRO A 31 -5.04 0.32 -18.72
C PRO A 31 -6.07 -0.76 -19.04
N ASN A 32 -6.19 -1.77 -18.18
CA ASN A 32 -7.26 -2.76 -18.29
C ASN A 32 -8.54 -2.18 -17.70
N THR A 33 -9.61 -2.19 -18.49
CA THR A 33 -10.93 -1.70 -18.07
C THR A 33 -12.01 -2.79 -18.16
N ASP A 34 -11.58 -4.04 -18.25
CA ASP A 34 -12.45 -5.20 -18.23
C ASP A 34 -12.85 -5.56 -16.78
N TYR A 35 -13.48 -6.73 -16.61
CA TYR A 35 -13.86 -7.32 -15.33
C TYR A 35 -14.72 -6.42 -14.44
N ASP A 36 -14.20 -6.03 -13.27
CA ASP A 36 -14.93 -5.29 -12.26
C ASP A 36 -15.00 -3.79 -12.55
N THR A 37 -14.16 -3.28 -13.47
CA THR A 37 -14.04 -1.86 -13.79
C THR A 37 -15.39 -1.18 -14.06
N PRO A 38 -16.30 -1.72 -14.90
CA PRO A 38 -17.58 -1.08 -15.17
C PRO A 38 -18.42 -0.86 -13.91
N SER A 39 -18.36 -1.79 -12.95
CA SER A 39 -19.10 -1.68 -11.70
C SER A 39 -18.53 -0.60 -10.77
N TYR A 40 -17.22 -0.35 -10.82
CA TYR A 40 -16.60 0.78 -10.10
C TYR A 40 -16.92 2.11 -10.76
N VAL A 41 -16.84 2.20 -12.09
CA VAL A 41 -17.12 3.43 -12.86
C VAL A 41 -18.59 3.87 -12.71
N ASN A 42 -19.51 2.91 -12.72
CA ASN A 42 -20.95 3.17 -12.62
C ASN A 42 -21.48 3.21 -11.19
N PHE A 43 -20.62 3.22 -10.17
CA PHE A 43 -21.01 3.30 -8.76
C PHE A 43 -22.06 2.25 -8.35
N TYR A 44 -21.85 0.99 -8.76
CA TYR A 44 -22.78 -0.08 -8.38
C TYR A 44 -22.83 -0.21 -6.86
N LEU A 45 -24.03 -0.37 -6.30
CA LEU A 45 -24.25 -0.44 -4.85
C LEU A 45 -23.50 -1.58 -4.15
N SER A 46 -23.11 -2.62 -4.90
CA SER A 46 -22.29 -3.73 -4.39
C SER A 46 -20.82 -3.35 -4.18
N ARG A 47 -20.36 -2.20 -4.70
CA ARG A 47 -18.98 -1.76 -4.60
C ARG A 47 -18.78 -0.77 -3.45
N PRO A 48 -17.75 -0.98 -2.62
CA PRO A 48 -17.33 0.01 -1.65
C PRO A 48 -16.96 1.34 -2.31
N PRO A 49 -17.21 2.50 -1.65
CA PRO A 49 -17.25 3.79 -2.33
C PRO A 49 -15.88 4.43 -2.62
N ILE A 50 -14.81 4.07 -1.88
CA ILE A 50 -13.54 4.81 -2.00
C ILE A 50 -12.89 4.60 -3.37
N TYR A 51 -12.90 3.38 -3.90
CA TYR A 51 -12.29 3.14 -5.21
C TYR A 51 -13.06 3.80 -6.37
N PRO A 52 -14.40 3.71 -6.46
CA PRO A 52 -15.21 4.52 -7.36
C PRO A 52 -14.95 6.02 -7.27
N LEU A 53 -14.88 6.57 -6.04
CA LEU A 53 -14.57 7.99 -5.82
C LEU A 53 -13.16 8.35 -6.31
N PHE A 54 -12.18 7.46 -6.11
CA PHE A 54 -10.84 7.63 -6.64
C PHE A 54 -10.85 7.70 -8.17
N ILE A 55 -11.49 6.75 -8.86
CA ILE A 55 -11.62 6.79 -10.33
C ILE A 55 -12.30 8.09 -10.79
N TRP A 56 -13.39 8.46 -10.11
CA TRP A 56 -14.17 9.65 -10.45
C TRP A 56 -13.37 10.94 -10.29
N SER A 57 -12.42 11.00 -9.34
CA SER A 57 -11.52 12.16 -9.19
C SER A 57 -10.65 12.44 -10.42
N PHE A 58 -10.52 11.48 -11.34
CA PHE A 58 -9.79 11.64 -12.63
C PHE A 58 -10.71 11.87 -13.83
N LYS A 59 -12.03 12.00 -13.63
CA LYS A 59 -13.00 12.18 -14.72
C LYS A 59 -12.71 13.40 -15.61
N TRP A 60 -12.07 14.43 -15.04
CA TRP A 60 -11.66 15.64 -15.77
C TRP A 60 -10.66 15.36 -16.90
N ALA A 61 -9.96 14.22 -16.88
CA ALA A 61 -8.95 13.87 -17.88
C ALA A 61 -9.53 13.22 -19.16
N GLY A 62 -10.85 13.07 -19.25
CA GLY A 62 -11.52 12.54 -20.44
C GLY A 62 -10.97 11.17 -20.86
N GLN A 63 -10.49 11.08 -22.12
CA GLN A 63 -9.93 9.84 -22.67
C GLN A 63 -8.69 9.31 -21.91
N TYR A 64 -8.00 10.15 -21.14
CA TYR A 64 -6.83 9.75 -20.36
C TYR A 64 -7.16 9.37 -18.90
N GLN A 65 -8.43 9.36 -18.51
CA GLN A 65 -8.85 9.08 -17.13
C GLN A 65 -8.22 7.79 -16.58
N PHE A 66 -8.41 6.66 -17.25
CA PHE A 66 -7.92 5.36 -16.77
C PHE A 66 -6.40 5.25 -16.79
N LEU A 67 -5.74 5.92 -17.75
CA LEU A 67 -4.29 6.02 -17.77
C LEU A 67 -3.80 6.71 -16.50
N LEU A 68 -4.36 7.89 -16.16
CA LEU A 68 -3.97 8.61 -14.95
C LEU A 68 -4.29 7.84 -13.67
N VAL A 69 -5.42 7.12 -13.61
CA VAL A 69 -5.77 6.25 -12.48
C VAL A 69 -4.71 5.18 -12.25
N VAL A 70 -4.33 4.46 -13.30
CA VAL A 70 -3.29 3.41 -13.25
C VAL A 70 -1.93 3.99 -12.84
N TRP A 71 -1.55 5.15 -13.37
CA TRP A 71 -0.32 5.82 -12.95
C TRP A 71 -0.38 6.24 -11.48
N ALA A 72 -1.49 6.84 -11.03
CA ALA A 72 -1.65 7.29 -9.67
C ALA A 72 -1.59 6.14 -8.66
N GLN A 73 -2.33 5.05 -8.89
CA GLN A 73 -2.31 3.88 -8.00
C GLN A 73 -0.91 3.22 -7.97
N SER A 74 -0.19 3.23 -9.08
CA SER A 74 1.17 2.69 -9.17
C SER A 74 2.18 3.54 -8.42
N ILE A 75 2.06 4.87 -8.51
CA ILE A 75 2.87 5.81 -7.71
C ILE A 75 2.60 5.59 -6.22
N ILE A 76 1.33 5.50 -5.82
CA ILE A 76 0.94 5.24 -4.43
C ILE A 76 1.52 3.89 -3.95
N THR A 77 1.47 2.86 -4.80
CA THR A 77 2.09 1.56 -4.54
C THR A 77 3.60 1.68 -4.35
N PHE A 78 4.30 2.37 -5.25
CA PHE A 78 5.74 2.58 -5.12
C PHE A 78 6.10 3.33 -3.84
N LEU A 79 5.36 4.39 -3.50
CA LEU A 79 5.54 5.14 -2.24
C LEU A 79 5.33 4.24 -1.01
N SER A 80 4.37 3.32 -1.06
CA SER A 80 4.16 2.35 0.03
C SER A 80 5.33 1.37 0.19
N LEU A 81 5.98 0.96 -0.90
CA LEU A 81 7.19 0.13 -0.86
C LEU A 81 8.40 0.91 -0.30
N LEU A 82 8.53 2.20 -0.64
CA LEU A 82 9.55 3.06 -0.03
C LEU A 82 9.31 3.26 1.48
N TYR A 83 8.04 3.39 1.88
CA TYR A 83 7.68 3.42 3.30
C TYR A 83 8.05 2.10 3.99
N ALA A 84 7.74 0.95 3.36
CA ALA A 84 8.12 -0.36 3.88
C ALA A 84 9.64 -0.49 4.07
N ARG A 85 10.44 -0.06 3.08
CA ARG A 85 11.90 0.02 3.17
C ARG A 85 12.33 0.81 4.41
N PHE A 86 11.82 2.03 4.54
CA PHE A 86 12.17 2.92 5.66
C PHE A 86 11.85 2.26 7.00
N TRP A 87 10.67 1.66 7.12
CA TRP A 87 10.23 1.00 8.35
C TRP A 87 11.12 -0.20 8.68
N LEU A 88 11.36 -1.11 7.73
CA LEU A 88 12.19 -2.30 7.94
C LEU A 88 13.62 -1.94 8.34
N LYS A 89 14.19 -0.90 7.70
CA LYS A 89 15.53 -0.41 8.04
C LYS A 89 15.58 0.20 9.44
N LYS A 90 14.60 1.04 9.79
CA LYS A 90 14.58 1.77 11.07
C LYS A 90 14.30 0.85 12.26
N TYR A 91 13.37 -0.08 12.13
CA TYR A 91 12.85 -0.86 13.26
C TYR A 91 13.43 -2.28 13.34
N LEU A 92 13.74 -2.91 12.21
CA LEU A 92 14.30 -4.28 12.18
C LEU A 92 15.78 -4.33 11.81
N ARG A 93 16.38 -3.19 11.41
CA ARG A 93 17.80 -3.09 11.02
C ARG A 93 18.21 -4.10 9.94
N ILE A 94 17.28 -4.44 9.05
CA ILE A 94 17.52 -5.38 7.95
C ILE A 94 18.50 -4.76 6.95
N ALA A 95 19.41 -5.56 6.41
CA ALA A 95 20.36 -5.14 5.39
C ALA A 95 19.64 -4.65 4.12
N ASP A 96 20.13 -3.57 3.50
CA ASP A 96 19.50 -2.95 2.32
C ASP A 96 19.30 -3.94 1.16
N PHE A 97 20.23 -4.89 0.98
CA PHE A 97 20.14 -5.92 -0.06
C PHE A 97 18.96 -6.90 0.17
N LEU A 98 18.72 -7.32 1.41
CA LEU A 98 17.60 -8.20 1.74
C LEU A 98 16.26 -7.47 1.58
N ILE A 99 16.19 -6.19 2.00
CA ILE A 99 15.01 -5.36 1.78
C ILE A 99 14.73 -5.25 0.28
N PHE A 100 15.75 -4.97 -0.53
CA PHE A 100 15.60 -4.91 -1.98
C PHE A 100 15.04 -6.21 -2.56
N ILE A 101 15.58 -7.37 -2.18
CA ILE A 101 15.06 -8.68 -2.65
C ILE A 101 13.59 -8.84 -2.29
N VAL A 102 13.20 -8.57 -1.04
CA VAL A 102 11.80 -8.69 -0.61
C VAL A 102 10.90 -7.76 -1.41
N LEU A 103 11.28 -6.49 -1.58
CA LEU A 103 10.48 -5.53 -2.34
C LEU A 103 10.43 -5.85 -3.82
N LEU A 104 11.49 -6.43 -4.40
CA LEU A 104 11.50 -6.89 -5.79
C LEU A 104 10.48 -8.01 -5.99
N PHE A 105 10.47 -9.02 -5.12
CA PHE A 105 9.48 -10.09 -5.20
C PHE A 105 8.06 -9.58 -5.00
N VAL A 106 7.84 -8.72 -3.99
CA VAL A 106 6.53 -8.09 -3.78
C VAL A 106 6.10 -7.31 -5.03
N LEU A 107 7.00 -6.53 -5.64
CA LEU A 107 6.70 -5.77 -6.84
C LEU A 107 6.37 -6.69 -8.02
N ILE A 108 7.14 -7.76 -8.25
CA ILE A 108 6.87 -8.75 -9.29
C ILE A 108 5.49 -9.39 -9.08
N THR A 109 5.17 -9.78 -7.85
CA THR A 109 3.84 -10.32 -7.52
C THR A 109 2.74 -9.30 -7.81
N ILE A 110 2.96 -8.02 -7.47
CA ILE A 110 1.97 -6.98 -7.74
C ILE A 110 1.80 -6.76 -9.26
N CYS A 111 2.90 -6.75 -10.02
CA CYS A 111 2.84 -6.58 -11.47
C CYS A 111 2.13 -7.76 -12.16
N LEU A 112 2.46 -9.00 -11.77
CA LEU A 112 2.00 -10.21 -12.47
C LEU A 112 0.63 -10.71 -11.98
N HIS A 113 0.36 -10.62 -10.68
CA HIS A 113 -0.81 -11.25 -10.08
C HIS A 113 -1.85 -10.23 -9.63
N SER A 114 -1.41 -9.11 -9.06
CA SER A 114 -2.29 -8.03 -8.62
C SER A 114 -2.57 -6.99 -9.70
N GLN A 115 -2.04 -7.23 -10.91
CA GLN A 115 -2.29 -6.48 -12.13
C GLN A 115 -2.27 -4.97 -11.91
N MET A 116 -1.09 -4.41 -11.61
CA MET A 116 -0.86 -2.96 -11.41
C MET A 116 -1.48 -2.05 -12.49
N TRP A 117 -1.75 -2.60 -13.68
CA TRP A 117 -2.37 -1.96 -14.84
C TRP A 117 -3.91 -2.05 -14.91
N TYR A 118 -4.56 -2.72 -13.96
CA TYR A 118 -6.00 -2.88 -13.89
C TYR A 118 -6.64 -1.72 -13.13
N VAL A 119 -7.79 -1.26 -13.62
CA VAL A 119 -8.61 -0.27 -12.93
C VAL A 119 -9.51 -0.98 -11.90
N GLU A 120 -8.88 -1.55 -10.89
CA GLU A 120 -9.53 -2.28 -9.81
C GLU A 120 -9.07 -1.86 -8.41
N SER A 121 -9.93 -2.15 -7.43
CA SER A 121 -9.76 -1.77 -6.01
C SER A 121 -8.43 -2.22 -5.38
N GLU A 122 -7.85 -3.28 -5.93
CA GLU A 122 -6.50 -3.80 -5.71
C GLU A 122 -5.46 -2.68 -5.70
N GLY A 123 -5.52 -1.80 -6.70
CA GLY A 123 -4.54 -0.73 -6.92
C GLY A 123 -4.41 0.24 -5.74
N LEU A 124 -5.47 0.43 -4.94
CA LEU A 124 -5.42 1.22 -3.71
C LEU A 124 -5.32 0.36 -2.44
N SER A 125 -5.92 -0.83 -2.47
CA SER A 125 -5.95 -1.68 -1.28
C SER A 125 -4.57 -2.20 -0.90
N PHE A 126 -3.72 -2.59 -1.86
CA PHE A 126 -2.36 -3.05 -1.58
C PHE A 126 -1.47 -2.01 -0.90
N PRO A 127 -1.30 -0.78 -1.44
CA PRO A 127 -0.50 0.22 -0.77
C PRO A 127 -1.04 0.56 0.63
N LEU A 128 -2.35 0.73 0.77
CA LEU A 128 -2.95 1.04 2.06
C LEU A 128 -2.78 -0.12 3.06
N PHE A 129 -2.83 -1.37 2.59
CA PHE A 129 -2.56 -2.55 3.39
C PHE A 129 -1.13 -2.55 3.93
N ILE A 130 -0.13 -2.20 3.10
CA ILE A 130 1.27 -2.10 3.55
C ILE A 130 1.40 -1.09 4.70
N PHE A 131 0.81 0.11 4.58
CA PHE A 131 0.80 1.09 5.66
C PHE A 131 0.09 0.57 6.92
N THR A 132 -1.08 -0.03 6.73
CA THR A 132 -1.91 -0.59 7.81
C THR A 132 -1.16 -1.69 8.57
N PHE A 133 -0.46 -2.57 7.86
CA PHE A 133 0.30 -3.68 8.43
C PHE A 133 1.43 -3.19 9.35
N PHE A 134 2.24 -2.23 8.91
CA PHE A 134 3.30 -1.70 9.76
C PHE A 134 2.76 -0.89 10.95
N LEU A 135 1.63 -0.19 10.77
CA LEU A 135 0.95 0.49 11.85
C LEU A 135 0.36 -0.50 12.88
N LEU A 136 -0.16 -1.62 12.41
CA LEU A 136 -0.63 -2.72 13.23
C LEU A 136 0.52 -3.29 14.08
N ILE A 137 1.67 -3.59 13.47
CA ILE A 137 2.85 -4.05 14.21
C ILE A 137 3.22 -3.05 15.31
N ARG A 138 3.21 -1.75 14.99
CA ARG A 138 3.48 -0.70 15.97
C ARG A 138 2.49 -0.72 17.14
N CYS A 139 1.20 -0.99 16.87
CA CYS A 139 0.18 -1.12 17.91
C CYS A 139 0.43 -2.35 18.79
N PHE A 140 0.92 -3.47 18.26
CA PHE A 140 1.30 -4.65 19.05
C PHE A 140 2.53 -4.40 19.93
N GLN A 141 3.46 -3.59 19.45
CA GLN A 141 4.69 -3.22 20.18
C GLN A 141 4.39 -2.26 21.34
N LYS A 142 3.61 -1.20 21.08
CA LYS A 142 3.30 -0.15 22.05
C LYS A 142 1.83 0.26 21.97
N LEU A 143 1.14 0.17 23.11
CA LEU A 143 -0.21 0.69 23.26
C LEU A 143 -0.16 2.23 23.27
N ALA A 144 -0.63 2.85 22.19
CA ALA A 144 -0.78 4.29 22.09
C ALA A 144 -2.09 4.61 21.36
N LEU A 145 -2.97 5.39 22.01
CA LEU A 145 -4.30 5.70 21.48
C LEU A 145 -4.24 6.34 20.10
N LYS A 146 -3.24 7.22 19.88
CA LYS A 146 -2.98 7.83 18.56
C LYS A 146 -2.76 6.79 17.46
N ASN A 147 -1.98 5.75 17.73
CA ASN A 147 -1.73 4.70 16.73
C ASN A 147 -2.97 3.85 16.47
N ILE A 148 -3.75 3.55 17.52
CA ILE A 148 -5.01 2.81 17.39
C ILE A 148 -6.02 3.61 16.57
N PHE A 149 -6.12 4.91 16.80
CA PHE A 149 -6.98 5.79 16.03
C PHE A 149 -6.60 5.77 14.54
N TYR A 150 -5.32 5.96 14.21
CA TYR A 150 -4.86 5.86 12.82
C TYR A 150 -5.09 4.47 12.24
N LEU A 151 -4.87 3.40 13.01
CA LEU A 151 -5.10 2.03 12.57
C LEU A 151 -6.58 1.83 12.22
N SER A 152 -7.47 2.34 13.07
CA SER A 152 -8.92 2.27 12.86
C SER A 152 -9.34 3.02 11.59
N LEU A 153 -8.77 4.20 11.36
CA LEU A 153 -9.00 4.96 10.12
C LEU A 153 -8.50 4.21 8.88
N CYS A 154 -7.29 3.66 8.93
CA CYS A 154 -6.72 2.91 7.81
C CYS A 154 -7.53 1.63 7.51
N VAL A 155 -7.97 0.90 8.54
CA VAL A 155 -8.81 -0.29 8.37
C VAL A 155 -10.19 0.09 7.83
N ALA A 156 -10.81 1.16 8.33
CA ALA A 156 -12.06 1.67 7.79
C ALA A 156 -11.93 2.03 6.31
N ALA A 157 -10.87 2.74 5.94
CA ALA A 157 -10.58 3.05 4.55
C ALA A 157 -10.34 1.79 3.71
N LEU A 158 -9.60 0.78 4.21
CA LEU A 158 -9.43 -0.50 3.52
C LEU A 158 -10.76 -1.21 3.27
N MET A 159 -11.65 -1.26 4.27
CA MET A 159 -12.98 -1.88 4.12
C MET A 159 -13.86 -1.13 3.11
N LEU A 160 -13.75 0.20 3.08
CA LEU A 160 -14.44 1.07 2.12
C LEU A 160 -13.78 1.08 0.72
N ILE A 161 -12.62 0.44 0.55
CA ILE A 161 -12.02 0.11 -0.76
C ILE A 161 -12.41 -1.32 -1.16
N ARG A 162 -12.28 -2.29 -0.25
CA ARG A 162 -12.65 -3.70 -0.42
C ARG A 162 -13.21 -4.29 0.87
N VAL A 163 -14.40 -4.89 0.77
CA VAL A 163 -15.06 -5.53 1.92
C VAL A 163 -14.22 -6.66 2.51
N GLN A 164 -13.42 -7.37 1.70
CA GLN A 164 -12.58 -8.51 2.11
C GLN A 164 -11.70 -8.25 3.34
N PHE A 165 -11.38 -6.99 3.65
CA PHE A 165 -10.61 -6.61 4.83
C PHE A 165 -11.39 -6.67 6.15
N TYR A 166 -12.64 -7.17 6.17
CA TYR A 166 -13.40 -7.40 7.40
C TYR A 166 -12.68 -8.31 8.41
N TYR A 167 -11.73 -9.15 7.97
CA TYR A 167 -10.93 -9.97 8.88
C TYR A 167 -10.11 -9.14 9.88
N PHE A 168 -9.88 -7.84 9.63
CA PHE A 168 -9.23 -6.95 10.59
C PHE A 168 -10.03 -6.81 11.90
N TYR A 169 -11.34 -7.06 11.92
CA TYR A 169 -12.09 -7.12 13.19
C TYR A 169 -11.55 -8.21 14.11
N GLY A 170 -11.22 -9.39 13.57
CA GLY A 170 -10.56 -10.46 14.32
C GLY A 170 -9.18 -10.04 14.81
N ILE A 171 -8.43 -9.30 13.98
CA ILE A 171 -7.12 -8.74 14.36
C ILE A 171 -7.25 -7.73 15.51
N PHE A 172 -8.29 -6.90 15.54
CA PHE A 172 -8.54 -5.99 16.66
C PHE A 172 -8.84 -6.74 17.97
N ILE A 173 -9.62 -7.83 17.92
CA ILE A 173 -9.87 -8.69 19.08
C ILE A 173 -8.55 -9.29 19.60
N LEU A 174 -7.69 -9.75 18.68
CA LEU A 174 -6.35 -10.25 19.04
C LEU A 174 -5.49 -9.15 19.68
N LEU A 175 -5.50 -7.93 19.13
CA LEU A 175 -4.76 -6.79 19.68
C LEU A 175 -5.21 -6.43 21.09
N ILE A 176 -6.53 -6.39 21.34
CA ILE A 176 -7.10 -6.14 22.67
C ILE A 176 -6.67 -7.23 23.65
N THR A 177 -6.83 -8.50 23.26
CA THR A 177 -6.46 -9.66 24.09
C THR A 177 -4.97 -9.66 24.42
N TRP A 178 -4.13 -9.31 23.44
CA TRP A 178 -2.68 -9.20 23.60
C TRP A 178 -2.30 -8.17 24.67
N HIS A 179 -2.85 -6.97 24.59
CA HIS A 179 -2.55 -5.91 25.57
C HIS A 179 -3.13 -6.20 26.95
N ALA A 180 -4.33 -6.78 27.01
CA ALA A 180 -4.94 -7.22 28.27
C ALA A 180 -4.05 -8.25 28.99
N ARG A 181 -3.50 -9.23 28.26
CA ARG A 181 -2.59 -10.24 28.83
C ARG A 181 -1.27 -9.65 29.32
N ARG A 182 -0.73 -8.65 28.62
CA ARG A 182 0.54 -8.01 29.00
C ARG A 182 0.40 -6.99 30.14
N LYS A 183 -0.81 -6.72 30.63
CA LYS A 183 -1.10 -5.70 31.67
C LYS A 183 -0.42 -4.35 31.40
N VAL A 184 -0.33 -3.96 30.12
CA VAL A 184 0.38 -2.74 29.73
C VAL A 184 -0.47 -1.52 30.10
N SER A 185 0.10 -0.59 30.88
CA SER A 185 -0.52 0.70 31.17
C SER A 185 -0.52 1.59 29.91
N LEU A 186 -1.59 2.37 29.74
CA LEU A 186 -1.74 3.31 28.63
C LEU A 186 -0.66 4.39 28.68
N ASP A 187 0.22 4.43 27.67
CA ASP A 187 1.04 5.62 27.41
C ASP A 187 0.16 6.65 26.69
N LYS A 188 -0.08 7.78 27.37
CA LYS A 188 -0.87 8.90 26.86
C LYS A 188 -0.25 9.53 25.62
#